data_AF-A0A1V6FQL8-F1
#
_entry.id   AF-A0A1V6FQL8-F1
#
_cell.length_a   1.000
_cell.length_b   1.000
_cell.length_c   1.000
_cell.angle_alpha   90.00
_cell.angle_beta   90.00
_cell.angle_gamma   90.00
#
_symmetry.space_group_name_H-M   'P 1'
#
loop_
_entity.id
_entity.type
_entity.pdbx_description
1 polymer ?
#
loop_
_entity_poly.entity_id
_entity_poly.type
_entity_poly.pdbx_seq_one_letter_code
_entity_poly.pdbx_strand_id
1 'polypeptide(L)'
;MMEIALPLPLTIGAITGAIIILKVFFTLWRVLEKWLHPEKFVGPTDTLEFTFQRLKGKKAAITLKNGEQLQNCEYQSTHLFGDGNYAVANILHFEFITADKRRIFLSNADILKIETDADR
;
A
#
# COMPACT_ATOMS: atom_id res chain seq x y z
N MET A 1 42.17 13.85 -30.31
CA MET A 1 40.76 13.63 -29.89
C MET A 1 40.19 15.00 -29.56
N MET A 2 39.16 15.45 -30.27
CA MET A 2 38.57 16.76 -30.07
C MET A 2 37.49 16.62 -28.99
N GLU A 3 37.77 17.06 -27.77
CA GLU A 3 36.76 17.16 -26.72
C GLU A 3 35.82 18.30 -27.08
N ILE A 4 34.63 17.96 -27.58
CA ILE A 4 33.56 18.94 -27.81
C ILE A 4 32.98 19.27 -26.43
N ALA A 5 33.58 20.23 -25.73
CA ALA A 5 32.98 20.83 -24.56
C ALA A 5 31.77 21.65 -25.02
N LEU A 6 30.59 21.02 -25.02
CA LEU A 6 29.34 21.69 -25.35
C LEU A 6 29.08 22.81 -24.33
N PRO A 7 28.65 24.02 -24.75
CA PRO A 7 28.37 25.11 -23.83
C PRO A 7 27.35 24.66 -22.77
N LEU A 8 27.67 24.87 -21.48
CA LEU A 8 26.80 24.57 -20.33
C LEU A 8 25.28 24.80 -20.55
N PRO A 9 24.81 25.94 -21.14
CA PRO A 9 23.39 26.15 -21.38
C PRO A 9 22.77 25.18 -22.40
N LEU A 10 23.52 24.72 -23.41
CA LEU A 10 23.04 23.71 -24.37
C LEU A 10 22.92 22.33 -23.72
N THR A 11 23.86 21.99 -22.83
CA THR A 11 23.81 20.72 -22.07
C THR A 11 22.61 20.68 -21.12
N ILE A 12 22.35 21.78 -20.39
CA ILE A 12 21.18 21.91 -19.52
C ILE A 12 19.88 21.82 -20.32
N GLY A 13 19.80 22.53 -21.45
CA GLY A 13 18.63 22.48 -22.35
C GLY A 13 18.36 21.07 -22.87
N ALA A 14 19.39 20.32 -23.25
CA ALA A 14 19.27 18.94 -23.70
C ALA A 14 18.78 18.01 -22.58
N ILE A 15 19.29 18.14 -21.36
CA ILE A 15 18.87 17.34 -20.20
C ILE A 15 17.40 17.63 -19.84
N THR A 16 17.03 18.91 -19.76
CA THR A 16 15.64 19.30 -19.47
C THR A 16 14.69 18.79 -20.56
N GLY A 17 15.06 18.92 -21.83
CA GLY A 17 14.29 18.37 -22.95
C GLY A 17 14.11 16.86 -22.84
N ALA A 18 15.16 16.12 -22.52
CA ALA A 18 15.09 14.67 -22.33
C ALA A 18 14.16 14.26 -21.18
N ILE A 19 14.19 14.98 -20.05
CA ILE A 19 13.30 14.74 -18.91
C ILE A 19 11.82 14.98 -19.30
N ILE A 20 11.55 16.05 -20.05
CA ILE A 20 10.19 16.36 -20.52
C ILE A 20 9.69 15.27 -21.46
N ILE A 21 10.49 14.87 -22.45
CA ILE A 21 10.14 13.79 -23.39
C ILE A 21 9.85 12.50 -22.62
N LEU A 22 10.70 12.15 -21.65
CA LEU A 22 10.52 10.95 -20.84
C LEU A 22 9.21 10.99 -20.04
N LYS A 23 8.88 12.13 -19.41
CA LYS A 23 7.60 12.30 -18.70
C LYS A 23 6.40 12.18 -19.61
N VAL A 24 6.45 12.78 -20.80
CA VAL A 24 5.38 12.69 -21.80
C VAL A 24 5.21 11.24 -22.25
N PHE A 25 6.32 10.54 -22.52
CA PHE A 25 6.30 9.12 -22.88
C PHE A 25 5.62 8.26 -21.80
N PHE A 26 6.02 8.39 -20.53
CA PHE A 26 5.38 7.64 -19.44
C PHE A 26 3.90 7.98 -19.27
N THR A 27 3.52 9.23 -19.50
CA THR A 27 2.11 9.66 -19.42
C THR A 27 1.29 9.02 -20.54
N LEU A 28 1.78 9.04 -21.78
CA LEU A 28 1.14 8.37 -22.91
C LEU A 28 1.07 6.86 -22.71
N TRP A 29 2.16 6.25 -22.23
CA TRP A 29 2.20 4.83 -21.90
C TRP A 29 1.13 4.46 -20.87
N ARG A 30 0.96 5.27 -19.82
CA ARG A 30 -0.06 5.04 -18.79
C ARG A 30 -1.49 5.18 -19.33
N VAL A 31 -1.73 6.10 -20.25
CA VAL A 31 -3.03 6.24 -20.94
C VAL A 31 -3.30 5.01 -21.81
N LEU A 32 -2.28 4.55 -22.56
CA LEU A 32 -2.37 3.34 -23.38
C LEU A 32 -2.63 2.10 -22.52
N GLU A 33 -1.92 1.95 -21.41
CA GLU A 33 -2.08 0.83 -20.48
C GLU A 33 -3.48 0.81 -19.85
N LYS A 34 -4.03 1.98 -19.51
CA LYS A 34 -5.41 2.11 -19.03
C LYS A 34 -6.45 1.74 -20.10
N TRP A 35 -6.14 1.96 -21.37
CA TRP A 35 -7.03 1.62 -22.49
C TRP A 35 -6.95 0.14 -22.87
N LEU A 36 -5.76 -0.45 -22.83
CA LEU A 36 -5.50 -1.87 -23.14
C LEU A 36 -5.91 -2.82 -22.01
N HIS A 37 -5.73 -2.38 -20.76
CA HIS A 37 -6.02 -3.18 -19.57
C HIS A 37 -6.91 -2.41 -18.60
N PRO A 38 -8.14 -2.04 -19.00
CA PRO A 38 -9.07 -1.34 -18.12
C PRO A 38 -9.33 -2.14 -16.83
N GLU A 39 -9.26 -3.47 -16.86
CA GLU A 39 -9.38 -4.36 -15.70
C GLU A 39 -8.33 -4.13 -14.61
N LYS A 40 -7.13 -3.61 -14.95
CA LYS A 40 -6.12 -3.22 -13.94
C LYS A 40 -6.45 -1.90 -13.24
N PHE A 41 -7.38 -1.12 -13.79
CA PHE A 41 -7.74 0.22 -13.31
C PHE A 41 -9.22 0.36 -12.94
N VAL A 42 -10.05 -0.62 -13.30
CA VAL A 42 -11.49 -0.71 -13.05
C VAL A 42 -11.72 -1.96 -12.21
N GLY A 43 -11.26 -1.88 -10.98
CA GLY A 43 -11.79 -2.65 -9.87
C GLY A 43 -11.85 -1.71 -8.68
N PRO A 44 -12.74 -1.92 -7.69
CA PRO A 44 -12.38 -1.48 -6.35
C PRO A 44 -10.99 -2.05 -6.14
N THR A 45 -10.00 -1.19 -5.85
CA THR A 45 -8.71 -1.69 -5.44
C THR A 45 -9.04 -2.67 -4.30
N ASP A 46 -8.83 -3.97 -4.48
CA ASP A 46 -8.82 -4.93 -3.38
C ASP A 46 -7.59 -4.64 -2.51
N THR A 47 -7.30 -3.35 -2.23
CA THR A 47 -6.60 -2.92 -1.05
C THR A 47 -7.35 -3.56 0.10
N LEU A 48 -6.65 -4.43 0.82
CA LEU A 48 -7.15 -5.16 1.99
C LEU A 48 -7.88 -4.26 3.01
N GLU A 49 -7.63 -2.95 2.95
CA GLU A 49 -8.44 -1.91 3.60
C GLU A 49 -9.96 -2.10 3.38
N PHE A 50 -10.42 -2.46 2.18
CA PHE A 50 -11.84 -2.71 1.88
C PHE A 50 -12.32 -4.08 2.34
N THR A 51 -11.48 -5.12 2.26
CA THR A 51 -11.86 -6.50 2.62
C THR A 51 -12.20 -6.63 4.10
N PHE A 52 -11.53 -5.87 4.97
CA PHE A 52 -11.74 -5.93 6.42
C PHE A 52 -12.65 -4.84 6.99
N GLN A 53 -13.23 -3.94 6.18
CA GLN A 53 -14.16 -2.92 6.69
C GLN A 53 -15.34 -3.52 7.47
N ARG A 54 -15.80 -4.71 7.05
CA ARG A 54 -16.90 -5.43 7.73
C ARG A 54 -16.55 -5.93 9.13
N LEU A 55 -15.28 -5.94 9.50
CA LEU A 55 -14.82 -6.33 10.84
C LEU A 55 -14.81 -5.15 11.81
N LYS A 56 -15.00 -3.91 11.33
CA LYS A 56 -14.97 -2.71 12.18
C LYS A 56 -15.99 -2.79 13.32
N GLY A 57 -15.51 -2.62 14.55
CA GLY A 57 -16.31 -2.71 15.77
C GLY A 57 -16.60 -4.15 16.22
N LYS A 58 -16.18 -5.18 15.49
CA LYS A 58 -16.33 -6.57 15.91
C LYS A 58 -15.25 -6.94 16.92
N LYS A 59 -15.63 -7.79 17.87
CA LYS A 59 -14.67 -8.45 18.76
C LYS A 59 -13.94 -9.54 17.98
N ALA A 60 -12.63 -9.57 18.17
CA ALA A 60 -11.73 -10.51 17.55
C ALA A 60 -10.84 -11.17 18.62
N ALA A 61 -10.52 -12.45 18.38
CA ALA A 61 -9.42 -13.14 19.03
C ALA A 61 -8.25 -13.23 18.04
N ILE A 62 -7.06 -12.83 18.47
CA ILE A 62 -5.87 -12.73 17.64
C ILE A 62 -4.85 -13.71 18.19
N THR A 63 -4.39 -14.63 17.35
CA THR A 63 -3.27 -15.52 17.68
C THR A 63 -2.02 -15.01 16.99
N LEU A 64 -0.98 -14.72 17.77
CA LEU A 64 0.33 -14.31 17.29
C LEU A 64 1.19 -15.54 16.98
N LYS A 65 2.20 -15.38 16.12
CA LYS A 65 3.12 -16.46 15.74
C LYS A 65 3.98 -16.98 16.90
N ASN A 66 4.18 -16.16 17.94
CA ASN A 66 4.84 -16.55 19.18
C ASN A 66 3.96 -17.45 20.07
N GLY A 67 2.70 -17.72 19.67
CA GLY A 67 1.73 -18.51 20.43
C GLY A 67 0.87 -17.71 21.41
N GLU A 68 1.12 -16.41 21.58
CA GLU A 68 0.31 -15.53 22.42
C GLU A 68 -1.07 -15.29 21.80
N GLN A 69 -2.09 -15.28 22.64
CA GLN A 69 -3.46 -15.01 22.23
C GLN A 69 -4.00 -13.75 22.91
N LEU A 70 -4.42 -12.80 22.08
CA LEU A 70 -5.11 -11.59 22.50
C LEU A 70 -6.61 -11.77 22.27
N GLN A 71 -7.38 -11.84 23.36
CA GLN A 71 -8.83 -12.00 23.30
C GLN A 71 -9.55 -10.67 23.53
N ASN A 72 -10.83 -10.61 23.14
CA ASN A 72 -11.69 -9.45 23.34
C ASN A 72 -11.12 -8.14 22.75
N CYS A 73 -10.40 -8.24 21.63
CA CYS A 73 -9.88 -7.07 20.93
C CYS A 73 -10.90 -6.56 19.92
N GLU A 74 -11.26 -5.29 19.97
CA GLU A 74 -12.15 -4.67 18.99
C GLU A 74 -11.36 -4.21 17.78
N TYR A 75 -11.70 -4.73 16.60
CA TYR A 75 -11.05 -4.33 15.36
C TYR A 75 -11.49 -2.91 14.93
N GLN A 76 -10.52 -2.05 14.60
CA GLN A 76 -10.80 -0.66 14.20
C GLN A 76 -10.55 -0.42 12.70
N SER A 77 -9.35 -0.74 12.22
CA SER A 77 -8.96 -0.51 10.84
C SER A 77 -7.72 -1.29 10.45
N THR A 78 -7.53 -1.48 9.15
CA THR A 78 -6.27 -1.96 8.58
C THR A 78 -5.58 -0.77 7.94
N HIS A 79 -4.28 -0.65 8.19
CA HIS A 79 -3.42 0.38 7.63
C HIS A 79 -2.42 -0.29 6.69
N LEU A 80 -2.35 0.18 5.45
CA LEU A 80 -1.24 -0.15 4.56
C LEU A 80 -0.09 0.84 4.79
N PHE A 81 1.05 0.34 5.28
CA PHE A 81 2.30 1.11 5.24
C PHE A 81 3.10 0.67 4.02
N GLY A 82 3.16 1.55 3.03
CA GLY A 82 3.94 1.39 1.81
C GLY A 82 4.25 2.77 1.22
N ASP A 83 5.51 3.00 0.88
CA ASP A 83 5.97 4.26 0.33
C ASP A 83 5.54 4.36 -1.15
N GLY A 84 4.28 4.76 -1.36
CA GLY A 84 3.68 5.01 -2.67
C GLY A 84 3.31 3.75 -3.47
N ASN A 85 2.69 4.00 -4.63
CA ASN A 85 2.07 3.01 -5.54
C ASN A 85 3.04 1.95 -6.12
N TYR A 86 4.29 1.89 -5.66
CA TYR A 86 5.35 1.00 -6.17
C TYR A 86 6.09 0.22 -5.07
N ALA A 87 5.62 0.24 -3.82
CA ALA A 87 6.22 -0.53 -2.74
C ALA A 87 5.99 -2.05 -2.98
N VAL A 88 7.09 -2.78 -3.18
CA VAL A 88 7.11 -4.25 -3.39
C VAL A 88 6.76 -5.01 -2.10
N ALA A 89 6.84 -4.35 -0.94
CA ALA A 89 6.48 -4.91 0.35
C ALA A 89 5.49 -3.98 1.07
N ASN A 90 4.20 -4.22 0.87
CA ASN A 90 3.15 -3.57 1.64
C ASN A 90 3.05 -4.24 3.01
N ILE A 91 3.60 -3.61 4.05
CA ILE A 91 3.44 -4.11 5.43
C ILE A 91 2.06 -3.67 5.91
N LEU A 92 1.20 -4.65 6.16
CA LEU A 92 -0.15 -4.42 6.66
C LEU A 92 -0.13 -4.39 8.18
N HIS A 93 -0.69 -3.33 8.75
CA HIS A 93 -0.87 -3.21 10.19
C HIS A 93 -2.36 -3.22 10.52
N PHE A 94 -2.75 -4.01 11.50
CA PHE A 94 -4.11 -4.11 11.99
C PHE A 94 -4.21 -3.36 13.31
N GLU A 95 -5.14 -2.41 13.37
CA GLU A 95 -5.46 -1.65 14.57
C GLU A 95 -6.57 -2.33 15.37
N PHE A 96 -6.30 -2.57 16.64
CA PHE A 96 -7.28 -3.09 17.59
C PHE A 96 -7.31 -2.25 18.87
N ILE A 97 -8.45 -2.27 19.55
CA ILE A 97 -8.60 -1.77 20.92
C ILE A 97 -8.74 -2.97 21.85
N THR A 98 -7.86 -3.10 22.84
CA THR A 98 -7.93 -4.17 23.83
C THR A 98 -9.03 -3.91 24.86
N ALA A 99 -9.36 -4.93 25.66
CA ALA A 99 -10.31 -4.80 26.77
C ALA A 99 -9.95 -3.67 27.76
N ASP A 100 -8.66 -3.37 27.92
CA ASP A 100 -8.16 -2.28 28.78
C ASP A 100 -8.26 -0.88 28.11
N LYS A 101 -8.96 -0.77 26.98
CA LYS A 101 -9.02 0.45 26.15
C LYS A 101 -7.67 0.92 25.62
N ARG A 102 -6.67 0.02 25.54
CA ARG A 102 -5.38 0.31 24.90
C ARG A 102 -5.48 0.08 23.41
N ARG A 103 -4.92 0.99 22.63
CA ARG A 103 -4.80 0.83 21.18
C ARG A 103 -3.52 0.08 20.86
N ILE A 104 -3.63 -0.98 20.08
CA ILE A 104 -2.50 -1.79 19.62
C ILE A 104 -2.49 -1.86 18.10
N PHE A 105 -1.29 -1.94 17.54
CA PHE A 105 -1.06 -2.11 16.12
C PHE A 105 -0.24 -3.37 15.94
N LEU A 106 -0.76 -4.31 15.16
CA LEU A 106 -0.12 -5.60 14.92
C LEU A 106 0.18 -5.75 13.44
N SER A 107 1.44 -6.08 13.12
CA SER A 107 1.84 -6.35 11.75
C SER A 107 1.30 -7.69 11.28
N ASN A 108 0.92 -7.81 10.01
CA ASN A 108 0.59 -9.08 9.38
C ASN A 108 1.72 -10.10 9.47
N ALA A 109 2.97 -9.64 9.62
CA ALA A 109 4.14 -10.51 9.79
C ALA A 109 4.11 -11.27 11.13
N ASP A 110 3.45 -10.73 12.16
CA ASP A 110 3.45 -11.26 13.52
C ASP A 110 2.17 -12.04 13.86
N ILE A 111 1.11 -11.83 13.10
CA ILE A 111 -0.19 -12.48 13.29
C ILE A 111 -0.21 -13.83 12.59
N LEU A 112 -0.70 -14.86 13.28
CA LEU A 112 -0.99 -16.18 12.73
C LEU A 112 -2.44 -16.29 12.27
N LYS A 113 -3.39 -15.80 13.10
CA LYS A 113 -4.83 -15.94 12.87
C LYS A 113 -5.62 -14.80 13.53
N ILE A 114 -6.68 -14.34 12.87
CA ILE A 114 -7.70 -13.46 13.45
C ILE A 114 -9.04 -14.21 13.35
N GLU A 115 -9.73 -14.35 14.47
CA GLU A 115 -11.05 -14.97 14.56
C GLU A 115 -12.06 -13.95 15.03
N THR A 116 -13.23 -13.91 14.38
CA THR A 116 -14.34 -13.04 14.76
C THR A 116 -15.61 -13.85 14.79
N ASP A 117 -16.54 -13.56 15.70
CA ASP A 117 -17.85 -14.21 15.71
C ASP A 117 -18.60 -13.91 14.40
N ALA A 118 -19.06 -14.97 13.74
CA ALA A 118 -19.82 -14.87 12.48
C ALA A 118 -21.26 -14.38 12.68
N ASP A 119 -21.79 -14.53 13.91
CA ASP A 119 -23.21 -14.35 14.23
C ASP A 119 -23.60 -12.92 14.70
N ARG A 120 -22.73 -11.92 14.48
CA ARG A 120 -23.03 -10.50 14.78
C ARG A 120 -22.63 -9.56 13.65
#